data_AF-K6D643-F1
#
_entry.id   AF-K6D643-F1
#
_cell.length_a   1.000
_cell.length_b   1.000
_cell.length_c   1.000
_cell.angle_alpha   90.00
_cell.angle_beta   90.00
_cell.angle_gamma   90.00
#
_symmetry.space_group_name_H-M   'P 1'
#
loop_
_entity.id
_entity.type
_entity.pdbx_description
1 polymer ?
#
loop_
_entity_poly.entity_id
_entity_poly.type
_entity_poly.pdbx_seq_one_letter_code
_entity_poly.pdbx_strand_id
1 'polypeptide(L)' 'MMNWFDHCLGFQGGGMMMLGMFIFWGLLIFLGVYFLKTLQNGKDTKGGSHINILKERLARGEITEDEFEHLKQTLLK' A
#
# COMPACT_ATOMS: atom_id res chain seq x y z
N MET A 1 -4.37 54.49 5.59
CA MET A 1 -3.03 53.95 5.26
C MET A 1 -2.59 53.05 6.40
N MET A 2 -3.00 51.79 6.39
CA MET A 2 -2.62 50.77 7.38
C MET A 2 -3.02 49.41 6.77
N ASN A 3 -2.12 48.80 6.01
CA ASN A 3 -2.35 47.48 5.41
C ASN A 3 -1.08 46.84 4.83
N TRP A 4 0.12 47.27 5.25
CA TRP A 4 1.38 46.62 4.88
C TRP A 4 1.96 45.72 5.99
N PHE A 5 1.50 45.84 7.24
CA PHE A 5 1.98 45.04 8.37
C PHE A 5 1.18 43.74 8.61
N ASP A 6 -0.09 43.69 8.19
CA ASP A 6 -0.94 42.50 8.39
C ASP A 6 -0.60 41.31 7.47
N HIS A 7 0.10 41.57 6.36
CA HIS A 7 0.56 40.49 5.45
C HIS A 7 1.77 39.70 5.99
N CYS A 8 2.51 40.23 6.97
CA CYS A 8 3.55 39.47 7.67
C CYS A 8 2.99 38.48 8.70
N LEU A 9 1.85 38.81 9.33
CA LEU A 9 1.23 37.95 10.35
C LEU A 9 0.33 36.85 9.75
N GLY A 10 -0.20 37.05 8.54
CA GLY A 10 -0.98 36.03 7.82
C GLY A 10 -0.13 34.92 7.17
N PHE A 11 1.09 35.23 6.73
CA PHE A 11 2.01 34.25 6.14
C PHE A 11 2.62 33.31 7.20
N GLN A 12 2.87 33.84 8.40
CA GLN A 12 3.46 33.07 9.51
C GLN A 12 2.48 32.06 10.14
N GLY A 13 1.16 32.34 10.11
CA GLY A 13 0.13 31.43 10.62
C GLY A 13 -0.48 30.50 9.56
N GLY A 14 -0.78 31.01 8.37
CA GLY A 14 -1.48 30.25 7.32
C GLY A 14 -0.60 29.23 6.60
N GLY A 15 0.67 29.56 6.35
CA GLY A 15 1.63 28.65 5.70
C GLY A 15 1.97 27.45 6.57
N MET A 16 2.20 27.67 7.86
CA MET A 16 2.49 26.62 8.84
C MET A 16 1.29 25.68 9.03
N MET A 17 0.07 26.23 9.04
CA MET A 17 -1.15 25.44 9.15
C MET A 17 -1.41 24.58 7.90
N MET A 18 -1.13 25.12 6.70
CA MET A 18 -1.19 24.36 5.44
C MET A 18 -0.14 23.24 5.40
N LEU A 19 1.10 23.54 5.80
CA LEU A 19 2.18 22.54 5.88
C LEU A 19 1.82 21.41 6.85
N GLY A 20 1.29 21.75 8.02
CA GLY A 20 0.81 20.76 9.00
C GLY A 20 -0.30 19.85 8.44
N MET A 21 -1.23 20.41 7.66
CA MET A 21 -2.27 19.64 6.98
C MET A 21 -1.67 18.64 5.98
N PHE A 22 -0.75 19.08 5.10
CA PHE A 22 -0.11 18.19 4.14
C PHE A 22 0.72 17.09 4.80
N ILE A 23 1.44 17.41 5.88
CA ILE A 23 2.19 16.42 6.66
C ILE A 23 1.22 15.41 7.29
N PHE A 24 0.11 15.87 7.87
CA PHE A 24 -0.90 14.99 8.46
C PHE A 24 -1.47 14.00 7.44
N TRP A 25 -1.89 14.48 6.26
CA TRP A 25 -2.38 13.61 5.18
C TRP A 25 -1.30 12.67 4.64
N GLY A 26 -0.08 13.18 4.45
CA GLY A 26 1.05 12.37 4.00
C GLY A 26 1.39 11.25 4.97
N LEU A 27 1.38 11.55 6.28
CA LEU A 27 1.65 10.59 7.34
C LEU A 27 0.52 9.55 7.43
N LEU A 28 -0.74 9.98 7.30
CA LEU A 28 -1.91 9.09 7.30
C LEU A 28 -1.85 8.09 6.12
N ILE A 29 -1.53 8.57 4.92
CA ILE A 29 -1.34 7.72 3.73
C ILE A 29 -0.14 6.78 3.94
N PHE A 30 0.98 7.31 4.42
CA PHE A 30 2.19 6.53 4.68
C PHE A 30 1.92 5.40 5.68
N LEU A 31 1.21 5.68 6.79
CA LEU A 31 0.83 4.67 7.78
C LEU A 31 -0.09 3.60 7.16
N GLY A 32 -1.07 4.01 6.37
CA GLY A 32 -1.96 3.08 5.67
C GLY A 32 -1.22 2.16 4.72
N VAL A 33 -0.33 2.71 3.88
CA VAL A 33 0.51 1.94 2.95
C VAL A 33 1.51 1.07 3.71
N TYR A 34 2.13 1.57 4.78
CA TYR A 34 3.05 0.82 5.62
C TYR A 34 2.35 -0.39 6.25
N PHE A 35 1.14 -0.21 6.77
CA PHE A 35 0.35 -1.29 7.37
C PHE A 35 -0.06 -2.34 6.33
N LEU A 36 -0.51 -1.90 5.15
CA LEU A 36 -0.80 -2.80 4.02
C LEU A 36 0.44 -3.55 3.56
N LYS A 37 1.59 -2.88 3.46
CA LYS A 37 2.87 -3.50 3.07
C LYS A 37 3.37 -4.46 4.13
N THR A 38 3.17 -4.18 5.42
CA THR A 38 3.53 -5.11 6.51
C THR A 38 2.62 -6.34 6.51
N LEU A 39 1.32 -6.16 6.24
CA LEU A 39 0.35 -7.25 6.10
C LEU A 39 0.62 -8.10 4.85
N GLN A 40 1.03 -7.48 3.75
CA GLN A 40 1.42 -8.17 2.52
C GLN A 40 2.75 -8.89 2.69
N ASN A 41 3.78 -8.25 3.25
CA ASN A 41 5.06 -8.91 3.58
C ASN A 41 4.89 -10.05 4.61
N GLY A 42 3.88 -9.97 5.49
CA GLY A 42 3.52 -11.08 6.37
C GLY A 42 2.87 -12.27 5.65
N LYS A 43 2.19 -12.02 4.51
CA LYS A 43 1.56 -13.05 3.66
C LYS A 43 2.49 -13.61 2.58
N ASP A 44 3.62 -12.95 2.32
CA ASP A 44 4.75 -13.49 1.55
C ASP A 44 5.68 -14.40 2.38
N THR A 45 5.26 -14.80 3.59
CA THR A 45 5.92 -15.89 4.30
C THR A 45 5.52 -17.24 3.68
N LYS A 46 6.23 -17.58 2.60
CA LYS A 46 6.32 -18.91 1.94
C LYS A 46 5.06 -19.51 1.29
N GLY A 47 3.85 -19.30 1.80
CA GLY A 47 2.63 -19.98 1.29
C GLY A 47 1.93 -19.30 0.10
N GLY A 48 1.91 -17.96 0.06
CA GLY A 48 1.17 -17.19 -0.95
C GLY A 48 1.85 -17.15 -2.34
N SER A 49 3.18 -17.13 -2.38
CA SER A 49 3.96 -17.00 -3.62
C SER A 49 3.78 -18.22 -4.55
N HIS A 50 3.78 -19.44 -4.01
CA HIS A 50 3.64 -20.66 -4.80
C HIS A 50 2.27 -20.79 -5.47
N ILE A 51 1.21 -20.40 -4.76
CA ILE A 51 -0.16 -20.41 -5.29
C ILE A 51 -0.37 -19.31 -6.34
N ASN A 52 0.25 -18.14 -6.16
CA ASN A 52 0.20 -17.08 -7.16
C ASN A 52 0.92 -17.49 -8.46
N ILE A 53 2.08 -18.15 -8.36
CA ILE A 53 2.79 -18.68 -9.52
C ILE A 53 1.96 -19.75 -10.24
N LEU A 54 1.29 -20.65 -9.50
CA LEU A 54 0.40 -21.65 -10.08
C LEU A 54 -0.79 -21.02 -10.80
N LYS A 55 -1.40 -19.97 -10.23
CA LYS A 55 -2.49 -19.22 -10.87
C LYS A 55 -2.04 -18.54 -12.16
N GLU A 56 -0.84 -17.95 -12.17
CA GLU A 56 -0.31 -17.30 -13.36
C GLU A 56 -0.08 -18.31 -14.50
N ARG A 57 0.39 -19.53 -14.19
CA ARG A 57 0.57 -20.60 -15.18
C ARG A 57 -0.74 -21.20 -15.69
N LEU A 58 -1.74 -21.33 -14.81
CA LEU A 58 -3.11 -21.71 -15.22
C LEU A 58 -3.70 -20.66 -16.17
N ALA A 59 -3.54 -19.36 -15.86
CA ALA A 59 -4.02 -18.26 -16.71
C ALA A 59 -3.29 -18.19 -18.07
N ARG A 60 -2.04 -18.64 -18.12
CA ARG A 60 -1.28 -18.83 -19.38
C ARG A 60 -1.70 -20.08 -20.15
N GLY A 61 -2.51 -20.97 -19.54
CA GLY A 61 -2.91 -22.25 -20.12
C GLY A 61 -1.79 -23.28 -20.19
N GLU A 62 -0.69 -23.08 -19.45
CA GLU A 62 0.45 -24.00 -19.40
C GLU A 62 0.17 -25.23 -18.53
N ILE A 63 -0.86 -25.15 -17.67
CA ILE A 63 -1.25 -26.19 -16.71
C ILE A 63 -2.76 -26.40 -16.83
N THR A 64 -3.20 -27.66 -16.75
CA THR A 64 -4.63 -28.03 -16.80
C THR A 64 -5.28 -27.89 -15.42
N GLU A 65 -6.59 -27.64 -15.34
CA GLU A 65 -7.31 -27.48 -14.06
C GLU A 65 -7.09 -28.65 -13.08
N ASP A 66 -6.99 -29.88 -13.60
CA ASP A 66 -6.74 -31.10 -12.80
C ASP A 66 -5.37 -31.09 -12.11
N GLU A 67 -4.33 -30.61 -12.81
CA GLU A 67 -2.98 -30.51 -12.26
C GLU A 67 -2.89 -29.40 -11.21
N PHE A 68 -3.63 -28.30 -11.40
CA PHE A 68 -3.72 -27.22 -10.42
C PHE A 68 -4.35 -27.68 -9.11
N GLU A 69 -5.44 -28.45 -9.17
CA GLU A 69 -6.09 -29.05 -7.98
C GLU A 69 -5.13 -29.95 -7.20
N HIS A 70 -4.39 -30.83 -7.88
CA HIS A 70 -3.42 -31.73 -7.26
C HIS A 70 -2.26 -31.00 -6.57
N LEU A 71 -1.71 -29.96 -7.22
CA LEU A 71 -0.60 -29.17 -6.67
C LEU A 71 -1.06 -28.31 -5.50
N LYS A 72 -2.27 -27.75 -5.57
CA LYS A 72 -2.88 -26.99 -4.47
C LYS A 72 -3.08 -27.86 -3.23
N GLN A 73 -3.56 -29.09 -3.38
CA GLN A 73 -3.73 -30.02 -2.26
C GLN A 73 -2.38 -30.46 -1.66
N THR A 74 -1.35 -30.59 -2.49
CA THR A 74 0.00 -30.94 -2.03
C THR A 74 0.67 -29.79 -1.26
N LEU A 75 0.44 -28.54 -1.66
CA LEU A 75 0.98 -27.34 -1.00
C LEU A 75 0.20 -26.90 0.24
N LEU A 76 -1.05 -27.35 0.40
CA LEU A 76 -1.87 -27.08 1.59
C LEU A 76 -1.68 -28.12 2.72
N LYS A 77 -0.83 -29.14 2.49
CA LYS A 77 -0.45 -30.15 3.47
C LYS A 77 0.84 -29.76 4.19
#